data_AF-A0A5C7UZU9-F1
#
_entry.id   AF-A0A5C7UZU9-F1
#
_cell.length_a   1.000
_cell.length_b   1.000
_cell.length_c   1.000
_cell.angle_alpha   90.00
_cell.angle_beta   90.00
_cell.angle_gamma   90.00
#
_symmetry.space_group_name_H-M   'P 1'
#
loop_
_entity.id
_entity.type
_entity.pdbx_description
1 polymer ?
#
loop_
_entity_poly.entity_id
_entity_poly.type
_entity_poly.pdbx_seq_one_letter_code
_entity_poly.pdbx_strand_id
1 'polypeptide(L)'
;YLPYYIALRQQLMTRTVKAEVIDADPLAGIKFVEAVRPPENVTVPVNAQAFGIELDTDTRWPEAMSCRLNIIDQESHDEAMTLIKSLKAPLLLGVAAHRLPDRGVQRLVKELVDSANEKPWLILLSKPSVSVTSSRELAWFRLAETCGIPAEHVITR
;
A
#
# COMPACT_ATOMS: atom_id res chain seq x y z
N TYR A 1 47.40 1.47 -16.32
CA TYR A 1 46.47 2.24 -17.18
C TYR A 1 45.06 1.89 -16.77
N LEU A 2 44.33 2.79 -16.10
CA LEU A 2 42.91 2.57 -15.78
C LEU A 2 42.06 3.01 -17.00
N PRO A 3 41.07 2.22 -17.46
CA PRO A 3 40.25 2.57 -18.61
C PRO A 3 39.45 3.87 -18.40
N TYR A 4 39.34 4.68 -19.44
CA TYR A 4 38.67 5.99 -19.48
C TYR A 4 37.27 6.01 -18.84
N TYR A 5 36.53 4.90 -18.93
CA TYR A 5 35.18 4.80 -18.34
C TYR A 5 35.16 4.79 -16.80
N ILE A 6 36.25 4.35 -16.14
CA ILE A 6 36.32 4.30 -14.66
C ILE A 6 36.55 5.71 -14.09
N ALA A 7 37.37 6.52 -14.76
CA ALA A 7 37.62 7.90 -14.37
C ALA A 7 36.35 8.77 -14.46
N LEU A 8 35.55 8.58 -15.53
CA LEU A 8 34.29 9.31 -15.71
C LEU A 8 33.26 8.97 -14.62
N ARG A 9 33.17 7.69 -14.23
CA ARG A 9 32.28 7.23 -13.16
C ARG A 9 32.67 7.81 -11.80
N GLN A 10 33.96 7.93 -11.50
CA GLN A 10 34.46 8.55 -10.27
C GLN A 10 34.21 10.07 -10.25
N GLN A 11 34.39 10.77 -11.37
CA GLN A 11 34.07 12.20 -11.45
C GLN A 11 32.58 12.48 -11.24
N LEU A 12 31.70 11.63 -11.76
CA LEU A 12 30.24 11.78 -11.58
C LEU A 12 29.78 11.46 -10.15
N MET A 13 30.47 10.57 -9.43
CA MET A 13 30.17 10.23 -8.03
C MET A 13 30.67 11.27 -7.01
N THR A 14 31.55 12.21 -7.41
CA THR A 14 32.19 13.17 -6.48
C THR A 14 31.46 14.51 -6.40
N ARG A 15 30.28 14.66 -7.02
CA ARG A 15 29.47 15.85 -6.80
C ARG A 15 28.74 15.71 -5.46
N THR A 16 29.44 16.03 -4.38
CA THR A 16 28.84 16.35 -3.09
C THR A 16 27.86 17.49 -3.31
N VAL A 17 26.59 17.14 -3.48
CA VAL A 17 25.48 18.09 -3.42
C VAL A 17 25.42 18.55 -1.97
N LYS A 18 25.99 19.74 -1.69
CA LYS A 18 25.55 20.51 -0.53
C LYS A 18 24.12 20.97 -0.87
N ALA A 19 23.16 20.14 -0.52
CA ALA A 19 21.76 20.54 -0.50
C ALA A 19 21.62 21.48 0.71
N GLU A 20 21.83 22.76 0.48
CA GLU A 20 21.39 23.80 1.39
C GLU A 20 19.89 23.94 1.18
N VAL A 21 19.11 23.64 2.20
CA VAL A 21 17.65 23.70 2.17
C VAL A 21 17.25 25.18 2.21
N ILE A 22 16.92 25.74 1.05
CA ILE A 22 16.45 27.13 0.87
C ILE A 22 14.93 27.11 0.63
N ASP A 23 14.19 26.47 1.53
CA ASP A 23 12.78 26.77 1.82
C ASP A 23 12.38 25.97 3.06
N ALA A 24 12.30 26.65 4.21
CA ALA A 24 11.86 26.00 5.43
C ALA A 24 10.33 25.93 5.40
N ASP A 25 9.82 24.82 4.86
CA ASP A 25 8.42 24.45 4.97
C ASP A 25 8.06 24.41 6.47
N PRO A 26 7.08 25.20 6.97
CA PRO A 26 6.80 25.34 8.41
C PRO A 26 6.28 24.06 9.08
N LEU A 27 6.15 22.96 8.32
CA LEU A 27 5.76 21.64 8.79
C LEU A 27 6.95 20.69 9.02
N ALA A 28 8.20 21.12 8.79
CA ALA A 28 9.44 20.34 8.95
C ALA A 28 9.82 20.00 10.43
N GLY A 29 8.84 19.93 11.32
CA GLY A 29 8.98 19.56 12.72
C GLY A 29 8.04 18.45 13.18
N ILE A 30 7.19 17.92 12.30
CA ILE A 30 6.35 16.77 12.66
C ILE A 30 7.26 15.56 12.72
N LYS A 31 7.74 15.23 13.92
CA LYS A 31 8.18 13.88 14.24
C LYS A 31 7.07 12.96 13.79
N PHE A 32 7.30 12.24 12.70
CA PHE A 32 6.41 11.19 12.24
C PHE A 32 6.21 10.24 13.41
N VAL A 33 4.97 10.22 13.91
CA VAL A 33 4.54 9.31 14.97
C VAL A 33 4.90 7.91 14.48
N GLU A 34 5.67 7.17 15.27
CA GLU A 34 5.94 5.77 15.00
C GLU A 34 4.59 5.09 14.72
N ALA A 35 4.44 4.55 13.51
CA ALA A 35 3.25 3.80 13.15
C ALA A 35 3.08 2.65 14.16
N VAL A 36 2.20 2.85 15.13
CA VAL A 36 1.92 1.88 16.18
C VAL A 36 1.24 0.71 15.51
N ARG A 37 1.87 -0.47 15.57
CA ARG A 37 1.26 -1.72 15.10
C ARG A 37 -0.04 -1.93 15.89
N PRO A 38 -1.19 -2.10 15.22
CA PRO A 38 -2.43 -2.42 15.90
C PRO A 38 -2.33 -3.81 16.57
N PRO A 39 -3.15 -4.08 17.60
CA PRO A 39 -3.19 -5.38 18.26
C PRO A 39 -3.58 -6.49 17.27
N GLU A 40 -3.00 -7.69 17.43
CA GLU A 40 -3.12 -8.86 16.53
C GLU A 40 -4.56 -9.39 16.29
N ASN A 41 -5.57 -8.84 16.96
CA ASN A 41 -6.96 -9.29 16.96
C ASN A 41 -7.93 -8.30 16.30
N VAL A 42 -7.52 -7.65 15.22
CA VAL A 42 -8.46 -6.87 14.40
C VAL A 42 -9.30 -7.84 13.57
N THR A 43 -10.60 -7.93 13.88
CA THR A 43 -11.55 -8.78 13.16
C THR A 43 -12.13 -8.00 11.99
N VAL A 44 -12.02 -8.56 10.77
CA VAL A 44 -12.57 -7.98 9.55
C VAL A 44 -14.10 -7.78 9.71
N PRO A 45 -14.68 -6.66 9.23
CA PRO A 45 -16.12 -6.46 9.32
C PRO A 45 -16.93 -7.57 8.63
N VAL A 46 -18.00 -8.00 9.29
CA VAL A 46 -18.94 -8.99 8.76
C VAL A 46 -19.68 -8.36 7.57
N ASN A 47 -19.68 -9.04 6.41
CA ASN A 47 -20.20 -8.57 5.12
C ASN A 47 -19.33 -7.54 4.37
N ALA A 48 -18.03 -7.47 4.66
CA ALA A 48 -17.12 -6.65 3.88
C ALA A 48 -17.05 -7.13 2.41
N GLN A 49 -17.02 -6.18 1.48
CA GLN A 49 -16.89 -6.45 0.06
C GLN A 49 -15.42 -6.40 -0.32
N ALA A 50 -14.88 -7.55 -0.69
CA ALA A 50 -13.46 -7.74 -0.95
C ALA A 50 -13.10 -7.43 -2.41
N PHE A 51 -12.12 -6.56 -2.61
CA PHE A 51 -11.50 -6.26 -3.90
C PHE A 51 -10.01 -6.54 -3.83
N GLY A 52 -9.49 -7.31 -4.77
CA GLY A 52 -8.06 -7.56 -4.91
C GLY A 52 -7.39 -6.45 -5.73
N ILE A 53 -6.14 -6.15 -5.41
CA ILE A 53 -5.29 -5.30 -6.24
C ILE A 53 -4.08 -6.14 -6.64
N GLU A 54 -3.95 -6.37 -7.95
CA GLU A 54 -2.86 -7.14 -8.55
C GLU A 54 -2.56 -8.48 -7.84
N LEU A 55 -3.61 -9.14 -7.36
CA LEU A 55 -3.44 -10.42 -6.68
C LEU A 55 -3.22 -11.54 -7.70
N ASP A 56 -2.34 -12.48 -7.37
CA ASP A 56 -2.19 -13.70 -8.15
C ASP A 56 -3.41 -14.60 -7.92
N THR A 57 -3.73 -15.46 -8.90
CA THR A 57 -4.85 -16.42 -8.81
C THR A 57 -4.74 -17.39 -7.63
N ASP A 58 -3.52 -17.65 -7.16
CA ASP A 58 -3.25 -18.55 -6.03
C ASP A 58 -3.37 -17.85 -4.66
N THR A 59 -3.72 -16.56 -4.63
CA THR A 59 -3.85 -15.80 -3.39
C THR A 59 -5.09 -16.28 -2.63
N ARG A 60 -4.87 -16.87 -1.46
CA ARG A 60 -5.96 -17.35 -0.61
C ARG A 60 -6.51 -16.23 0.24
N TRP A 61 -7.80 -15.97 0.10
CA TRP A 61 -8.54 -15.11 1.02
C TRP A 61 -8.94 -15.91 2.28
N PRO A 62 -9.12 -15.25 3.43
CA PRO A 62 -9.66 -15.90 4.62
C PRO A 62 -11.02 -16.56 4.33
N GLU A 63 -11.29 -17.74 4.91
CA GLU A 63 -12.42 -18.63 4.56
C GLU A 63 -13.81 -17.98 4.52
N ALA A 64 -14.00 -16.88 5.26
CA ALA A 64 -15.26 -16.14 5.31
C ALA A 64 -15.44 -15.13 4.14
N MET A 65 -14.46 -15.00 3.24
CA MET A 65 -14.42 -13.93 2.25
C MET A 65 -14.02 -14.42 0.86
N SER A 66 -14.77 -13.96 -0.13
CA SER A 66 -14.47 -14.16 -1.55
C SER A 66 -14.15 -12.81 -2.19
N CYS A 67 -13.01 -12.72 -2.87
CA CYS A 67 -12.71 -11.58 -3.74
C CYS A 67 -13.79 -11.43 -4.80
N ARG A 68 -14.44 -10.26 -4.87
CA ARG A 68 -15.43 -9.96 -5.91
C ARG A 68 -14.75 -9.64 -7.23
N LEU A 69 -13.72 -8.82 -7.19
CA LEU A 69 -13.05 -8.32 -8.37
C LEU A 69 -11.56 -8.09 -8.03
N ASN A 70 -10.70 -8.48 -8.95
CA ASN A 70 -9.27 -8.23 -8.85
C ASN A 70 -8.89 -7.15 -9.87
N ILE A 71 -8.39 -6.03 -9.40
CA ILE A 71 -8.02 -4.87 -10.20
C ILE A 71 -6.62 -5.14 -10.76
N ILE A 72 -6.55 -5.41 -12.07
CA ILE A 72 -5.31 -5.72 -12.80
C ILE A 72 -5.10 -4.81 -14.01
N ASP A 73 -6.13 -4.10 -14.44
CA ASP A 73 -6.13 -3.23 -15.61
C ASP A 73 -7.11 -2.05 -15.40
N GLN A 74 -7.21 -1.18 -16.41
CA GLN A 74 -8.08 -0.01 -16.35
C GLN A 74 -9.57 -0.38 -16.37
N GLU A 75 -9.97 -1.46 -17.06
CA GLU A 75 -11.36 -1.88 -17.17
C GLU A 75 -11.88 -2.38 -15.82
N SER A 76 -11.13 -3.28 -15.19
CA SER A 76 -11.40 -3.78 -13.83
C SER A 76 -11.33 -2.68 -12.78
N HIS A 77 -10.49 -1.66 -12.98
CA HIS A 77 -10.48 -0.47 -12.14
C HIS A 77 -11.80 0.32 -12.25
N ASP A 78 -12.24 0.64 -13.46
CA ASP A 78 -13.44 1.45 -13.67
C ASP A 78 -14.70 0.70 -13.20
N GLU A 79 -14.72 -0.62 -13.36
CA GLU A 79 -15.75 -1.50 -12.81
C GLU A 79 -15.72 -1.47 -11.27
N ALA A 80 -14.54 -1.63 -10.64
CA ALA A 80 -14.39 -1.56 -9.19
C ALA A 80 -14.89 -0.22 -8.64
N MET A 81 -14.54 0.90 -9.29
CA MET A 81 -14.97 2.24 -8.89
C MET A 81 -16.49 2.41 -8.96
N THR A 82 -17.12 1.87 -9.99
CA THR A 82 -18.59 1.89 -10.13
C THR A 82 -19.25 1.08 -9.03
N LEU A 83 -18.71 -0.11 -8.75
CA LEU A 83 -19.20 -0.96 -7.67
C LEU A 83 -19.04 -0.26 -6.31
N ILE A 84 -17.85 0.25 -5.98
CA ILE A 84 -17.54 0.93 -4.71
C ILE A 84 -18.47 2.11 -4.44
N LYS A 85 -18.75 2.94 -5.44
CA LYS A 85 -19.69 4.06 -5.28
C LYS A 85 -21.11 3.62 -4.96
N SER A 86 -21.52 2.44 -5.43
CA SER A 86 -22.84 1.87 -5.17
C SER A 86 -22.92 1.03 -3.89
N LEU A 87 -21.78 0.73 -3.26
CA LEU A 87 -21.72 -0.12 -2.09
C LEU A 87 -22.20 0.60 -0.83
N LYS A 88 -23.04 -0.11 -0.08
CA LYS A 88 -23.50 0.27 1.28
C LYS A 88 -22.88 -0.60 2.37
N ALA A 89 -21.86 -1.39 2.00
CA ALA A 89 -21.18 -2.33 2.87
C ALA A 89 -19.71 -1.91 3.00
N PRO A 90 -19.02 -2.29 4.10
CA PRO A 90 -17.62 -1.98 4.31
C PRO A 90 -16.75 -2.49 3.15
N LEU A 91 -15.85 -1.65 2.65
CA LEU A 91 -14.92 -2.01 1.58
C LEU A 91 -13.67 -2.66 2.17
N LEU A 92 -13.24 -3.79 1.62
CA LEU A 92 -11.99 -4.46 1.96
C LEU A 92 -11.10 -4.56 0.71
N LEU A 93 -9.90 -4.02 0.80
CA LEU A 93 -8.88 -4.04 -0.24
C LEU A 93 -7.83 -5.09 0.12
N GLY A 94 -7.65 -6.08 -0.73
CA GLY A 94 -6.64 -7.12 -0.60
C GLY A 94 -5.43 -6.81 -1.45
N VAL A 95 -4.26 -6.76 -0.82
CA VAL A 95 -2.98 -6.55 -1.49
C VAL A 95 -2.02 -7.67 -1.16
N ALA A 96 -1.10 -7.95 -2.07
CA ALA A 96 -0.10 -8.98 -1.88
C ALA A 96 1.00 -8.48 -0.92
N ALA A 97 1.05 -9.01 0.30
CA ALA A 97 2.01 -8.59 1.34
C ALA A 97 3.48 -8.76 0.93
N HIS A 98 3.75 -9.70 0.02
CA HIS A 98 5.09 -9.96 -0.48
C HIS A 98 5.61 -8.88 -1.44
N ARG A 99 4.71 -8.11 -2.08
CA ARG A 99 5.07 -6.99 -2.96
C ARG A 99 5.39 -5.74 -2.15
N LEU A 100 6.16 -4.84 -2.75
CA LEU A 100 6.40 -3.52 -2.19
C LEU A 100 5.29 -2.58 -2.64
N PRO A 101 4.76 -1.73 -1.75
CA PRO A 101 3.84 -0.68 -2.14
C PRO A 101 4.58 0.30 -3.06
N ASP A 102 4.10 0.43 -4.30
CA ASP A 102 4.61 1.40 -5.25
C ASP A 102 3.68 2.62 -5.37
N ARG A 103 4.12 3.62 -6.13
CA ARG A 103 3.35 4.86 -6.33
C ARG A 103 2.05 4.63 -7.11
N GLY A 104 2.01 3.62 -7.98
CA GLY A 104 0.83 3.27 -8.77
C GLY A 104 -0.25 2.68 -7.88
N VAL A 105 0.11 1.67 -7.08
CA VAL A 105 -0.75 1.06 -6.07
C VAL A 105 -1.20 2.07 -5.03
N GLN A 106 -0.33 2.96 -4.57
CA GLN A 106 -0.72 4.03 -3.64
C GLN A 106 -1.79 4.95 -4.26
N ARG A 107 -1.60 5.35 -5.51
CA ARG A 107 -2.56 6.18 -6.23
C ARG A 107 -3.90 5.45 -6.38
N LEU A 108 -3.86 4.20 -6.79
CA LEU A 108 -5.03 3.35 -6.95
C LEU A 108 -5.80 3.19 -5.63
N VAL A 109 -5.12 2.80 -4.56
CA VAL A 109 -5.73 2.67 -3.22
C VAL A 109 -6.34 3.99 -2.79
N LYS A 110 -5.66 5.12 -3.03
CA LYS A 110 -6.20 6.44 -2.71
C LYS A 110 -7.47 6.76 -3.49
N GLU A 111 -7.50 6.50 -4.81
CA GLU A 111 -8.69 6.74 -5.65
C GLU A 111 -9.89 5.88 -5.20
N LEU A 112 -9.64 4.63 -4.78
CA LEU A 112 -10.66 3.74 -4.23
C LEU A 112 -11.16 4.22 -2.86
N VAL A 113 -10.25 4.68 -1.98
CA VAL A 113 -10.59 5.23 -0.66
C VAL A 113 -11.41 6.50 -0.80
N ASP A 114 -10.99 7.43 -1.68
CA ASP A 114 -11.67 8.70 -1.92
C ASP A 114 -13.08 8.50 -2.51
N SER A 115 -13.31 7.37 -3.18
CA SER A 115 -14.61 7.00 -3.76
C SER A 115 -15.50 6.18 -2.84
N ALA A 116 -14.96 5.66 -1.73
CA ALA A 116 -15.70 4.88 -0.76
C ALA A 116 -16.48 5.80 0.19
N ASN A 117 -17.71 5.40 0.54
CA ASN A 117 -18.52 6.15 1.51
C ASN A 117 -18.05 5.97 2.96
N GLU A 118 -17.37 4.86 3.25
CA GLU A 118 -16.83 4.52 4.57
C GLU A 118 -15.32 4.28 4.48
N LYS A 119 -14.63 4.38 5.62
CA LYS A 119 -13.19 4.10 5.70
C LYS A 119 -12.94 2.64 5.31
N PRO A 120 -12.22 2.38 4.20
CA PRO A 120 -11.99 1.02 3.76
C PRO A 120 -10.99 0.32 4.67
N TRP A 121 -10.95 -1.00 4.52
CA TRP A 121 -10.06 -1.91 5.19
C TRP A 121 -8.99 -2.38 4.23
N LEU A 122 -7.78 -2.58 4.71
CA LEU A 122 -6.66 -3.11 3.92
C LEU A 122 -6.23 -4.45 4.51
N ILE A 123 -6.27 -5.52 3.72
CA ILE A 123 -5.75 -6.82 4.11
C ILE A 123 -4.49 -7.14 3.30
N LEU A 124 -3.40 -7.35 4.03
CA LEU A 124 -2.12 -7.81 3.50
C LEU A 124 -2.18 -9.33 3.45
N LEU A 125 -2.29 -9.89 2.23
CA LEU A 125 -2.37 -11.32 1.98
C LEU A 125 -0.98 -11.87 1.69
N SER A 126 -0.50 -12.71 2.60
CA SER A 126 0.80 -13.36 2.54
C SER A 126 0.65 -14.75 1.94
N LYS A 127 1.61 -15.12 1.09
CA LYS A 127 1.71 -16.52 0.64
C LYS A 127 2.46 -17.31 1.73
N PRO A 128 2.00 -18.52 2.09
CA PRO A 128 2.68 -19.34 3.10
C PRO A 128 4.13 -19.71 2.72
N SER A 129 4.49 -19.61 1.44
CA SER A 129 5.82 -19.85 0.91
C SER A 129 6.77 -18.64 0.96
N VAL A 130 6.29 -17.44 1.31
CA VAL A 130 7.09 -16.20 1.27
C VAL A 130 7.04 -15.51 2.63
N SER A 131 8.17 -15.51 3.33
CA SER A 131 8.31 -14.74 4.57
C SER A 131 8.30 -13.25 4.26
N VAL A 132 7.26 -12.56 4.72
CA VAL A 132 7.19 -11.10 4.66
C VAL A 132 8.05 -10.54 5.80
N THR A 133 9.00 -9.67 5.47
CA THR A 133 9.84 -9.01 6.48
C THR A 133 9.04 -7.89 7.16
N SER A 134 9.25 -7.67 8.46
CA SER A 134 8.63 -6.58 9.23
C SER A 134 8.78 -5.18 8.61
N SER A 135 9.82 -4.95 7.80
CA SER A 135 10.02 -3.70 7.06
C SER A 135 9.02 -3.50 5.92
N ARG A 136 8.56 -4.58 5.27
CA ARG A 136 7.57 -4.52 4.19
C ARG A 136 6.17 -4.26 4.73
N GLU A 137 5.81 -4.92 5.83
CA GLU A 137 4.56 -4.64 6.54
C GLU A 137 4.48 -3.16 6.91
N LEU A 138 5.54 -2.61 7.51
CA LEU A 138 5.64 -1.18 7.84
C LEU A 138 5.45 -0.27 6.63
N ALA A 139 5.96 -0.65 5.46
CA ALA A 139 5.75 0.12 4.23
C ALA A 139 4.26 0.15 3.83
N TRP A 140 3.56 -0.97 3.97
CA TRP A 140 2.12 -1.05 3.73
C TRP A 140 1.29 -0.26 4.74
N PHE A 141 1.65 -0.30 6.03
CA PHE A 141 1.02 0.55 7.05
C PHE A 141 1.19 2.04 6.74
N ARG A 142 2.38 2.45 6.27
CA ARG A 142 2.63 3.84 5.84
C ARG A 142 1.83 4.24 4.62
N LEU A 143 1.68 3.34 3.63
CA LEU A 143 0.83 3.59 2.47
C LEU A 143 -0.63 3.77 2.93
N ALA A 144 -1.13 2.87 3.78
CA ALA A 144 -2.48 2.93 4.32
C ALA A 144 -2.75 4.27 5.00
N GLU A 145 -1.85 4.70 5.88
CA GLU A 145 -1.93 6.00 6.56
C GLU A 145 -1.94 7.17 5.57
N THR A 146 -1.07 7.14 4.56
CA THR A 146 -1.02 8.19 3.52
C THR A 146 -2.29 8.24 2.67
N CYS A 147 -2.97 7.10 2.52
CA CYS A 147 -4.25 6.98 1.85
C CYS A 147 -5.44 7.27 2.78
N GLY A 148 -5.22 7.61 4.06
CA GLY A 148 -6.29 7.92 5.03
C GLY A 148 -6.94 6.70 5.67
N ILE A 149 -6.37 5.51 5.49
CA ILE A 149 -6.81 4.27 6.14
C ILE A 149 -6.15 4.21 7.52
N PRO A 150 -6.94 4.10 8.61
CA PRO A 150 -6.35 4.03 9.95
C PRO A 150 -5.63 2.68 10.12
N ALA A 151 -4.57 2.67 10.92
CA ALA A 151 -3.78 1.45 11.14
C ALA A 151 -4.66 0.29 11.66
N GLU A 152 -5.68 0.59 12.48
CA GLU A 152 -6.66 -0.38 12.99
C GLU A 152 -7.50 -1.06 11.90
N HIS A 153 -7.54 -0.53 10.69
CA HIS A 153 -8.21 -1.14 9.54
C HIS A 153 -7.24 -1.93 8.63
N VAL A 154 -5.96 -2.04 9.03
CA VAL A 154 -4.95 -2.82 8.30
C VAL A 154 -4.73 -4.16 8.98
N ILE A 155 -4.95 -5.24 8.24
CA ILE A 155 -4.90 -6.62 8.74
C ILE A 155 -3.81 -7.38 8.00
N THR A 156 -2.98 -8.12 8.72
CA THR A 156 -1.98 -9.05 8.15
C THR A 156 -2.47 -10.49 8.24
N ARG A 157 -2.44 -11.23 7.11
CA ARG A 157 -2.78 -12.66 7.03
C ARG A 157 -1.90 -13.41 6.06
#